data_AF-A0A3N5EYN4-F1
#
_entry.id   AF-A0A3N5EYN4-F1
#
_cell.length_a   1.000
_cell.length_b   1.000
_cell.length_c   1.000
_cell.angle_alpha   90.00
_cell.angle_beta   90.00
_cell.angle_gamma   90.00
#
_symmetry.space_group_name_H-M   'P 1'
#
loop_
_entity.id
_entity.type
_entity.pdbx_description
1 polymer ?
#
loop_
_entity_poly.entity_id
_entity_poly.type
_entity_poly.pdbx_seq_one_letter_code
_entity_poly.pdbx_strand_id
1 'polypeptide(L)'
;LVSAANNVNVASYPSLFSSVVSVAAHAEPDKWRLYYNPNPPVEFGAWGVDVPIAWKDGTETVATGNSFAAPHVAGMAALILSKHPGLTPFELKAVLTAIADNPRPSRRKAGTKEAV
;
A
#
# COMPACT_ATOMS: atom_id res chain seq x y z
N LEU A 1 -5.47 11.58 -0.88
CA LEU A 1 -4.87 11.25 0.43
C LEU A 1 -4.46 9.78 0.41
N VAL A 2 -3.24 9.44 0.81
CA VAL A 2 -2.76 8.06 0.94
C VAL A 2 -2.65 7.71 2.42
N SER A 3 -3.18 6.56 2.85
CA SER A 3 -3.18 6.15 4.26
C SER A 3 -2.86 4.67 4.41
N ALA A 4 -2.02 4.36 5.39
CA ALA A 4 -1.84 3.00 5.86
C ALA A 4 -3.15 2.47 6.50
N ALA A 5 -3.44 1.19 6.28
CA ALA A 5 -4.38 0.44 7.10
C ALA A 5 -3.76 0.14 8.47
N ASN A 6 -4.58 -0.24 9.46
CA ASN A 6 -4.06 -0.66 10.76
C ASN A 6 -3.28 -1.97 10.62
N ASN A 7 -2.19 -2.10 11.39
CA ASN A 7 -1.38 -3.32 11.44
C ASN A 7 -2.09 -4.47 12.17
N VAL A 8 -3.16 -4.18 12.92
CA VAL A 8 -4.11 -5.18 13.40
C VAL A 8 -5.37 -5.12 12.55
N ASN A 9 -6.03 -6.27 12.39
CA ASN A 9 -7.27 -6.33 11.65
C ASN A 9 -8.44 -5.74 12.45
N VAL A 10 -8.54 -4.42 12.40
CA VAL A 10 -9.66 -3.62 12.89
C VAL A 10 -9.90 -2.46 11.93
N ALA A 11 -11.14 -1.98 11.91
CA ALA A 11 -11.50 -0.79 11.16
C ALA A 11 -10.58 0.40 11.51
N SER A 12 -10.04 1.04 10.49
CA SER A 12 -9.07 2.13 10.65
C SER A 12 -9.43 3.32 9.77
N TYR A 13 -9.52 4.49 10.38
CA TYR A 13 -9.76 5.74 9.69
C TYR A 13 -8.46 6.55 9.63
N PRO A 14 -8.18 7.23 8.50
CA PRO A 14 -9.07 7.46 7.36
C PRO A 14 -8.99 6.38 6.25
N SER A 15 -8.26 5.27 6.44
CA SER A 15 -8.04 4.25 5.39
C SER A 15 -9.31 3.60 4.84
N LEU A 16 -10.44 3.64 5.56
CA LEU A 16 -11.70 3.08 5.09
C LEU A 16 -12.52 4.01 4.17
N PHE A 17 -12.11 5.27 3.99
CA PHE A 17 -12.84 6.17 3.10
C PHE A 17 -12.53 5.87 1.63
N SER A 18 -13.56 5.77 0.80
CA SER A 18 -13.42 5.50 -0.65
C SER A 18 -12.63 6.58 -1.40
N SER A 19 -12.55 7.79 -0.87
CA SER A 19 -11.74 8.90 -1.39
C SER A 19 -10.26 8.82 -1.01
N VAL A 20 -9.89 7.89 -0.13
CA VAL A 20 -8.53 7.64 0.33
C VAL A 20 -7.95 6.46 -0.42
N VAL A 21 -6.66 6.53 -0.72
CA VAL A 21 -5.88 5.41 -1.23
C VAL A 21 -5.39 4.62 -0.02
N SER A 22 -6.01 3.47 0.24
CA SER A 22 -5.69 2.64 1.41
C SER A 22 -4.63 1.60 1.10
N VAL A 23 -3.65 1.46 1.99
CA VAL A 23 -2.43 0.68 1.72
C VAL A 23 -2.15 -0.32 2.84
N ALA A 24 -1.92 -1.58 2.47
CA ALA A 24 -1.38 -2.64 3.32
C ALA A 24 0.03 -3.06 2.87
N ALA A 25 0.77 -3.67 3.79
CA ALA A 25 2.12 -4.15 3.55
C ALA A 25 2.15 -5.54 2.89
N HIS A 26 3.09 -5.74 1.98
CA HIS A 26 3.60 -7.05 1.56
C HIS A 26 5.10 -7.17 1.80
N ALA A 27 5.60 -8.40 1.70
CA ALA A 27 7.01 -8.73 1.96
C ALA A 27 7.90 -8.82 0.71
N GLU A 28 7.36 -8.64 -0.49
CA GLU A 28 8.19 -8.58 -1.70
C GLU A 28 9.06 -7.31 -1.69
N PRO A 29 10.40 -7.41 -1.70
CA PRO A 29 11.32 -6.28 -1.55
C PRO A 29 11.52 -5.55 -2.88
N ASP A 30 10.41 -5.04 -3.43
CA ASP A 30 10.39 -4.22 -4.64
C ASP A 30 9.55 -2.97 -4.37
N LYS A 31 10.23 -1.81 -4.41
CA LYS A 31 9.66 -0.48 -4.14
C LYS A 31 8.62 -0.03 -5.16
N TRP A 32 8.60 -0.64 -6.35
CA TRP A 32 7.65 -0.34 -7.43
C TRP A 32 6.51 -1.35 -7.52
N ARG A 33 6.60 -2.45 -6.77
CA ARG A 33 5.57 -3.48 -6.75
C ARG A 33 4.34 -2.94 -6.04
N LEU A 34 3.24 -2.98 -6.76
CA LEU A 34 1.93 -2.56 -6.27
C LEU A 34 0.93 -3.67 -6.57
N TYR A 35 0.14 -4.05 -5.58
CA TYR A 35 -0.98 -4.96 -5.75
C TYR A 35 -2.29 -4.21 -5.60
N TYR A 36 -3.32 -4.69 -6.29
CA TYR A 36 -4.70 -4.21 -6.12
C TYR A 36 -5.59 -5.30 -5.54
N ASN A 37 -6.40 -4.96 -4.54
CA ASN A 37 -7.40 -5.83 -3.96
C ASN A 37 -8.79 -5.55 -4.58
N PRO A 38 -9.39 -6.51 -5.32
CA PRO A 38 -10.71 -6.32 -5.92
C PRO A 38 -11.86 -6.36 -4.90
N ASN A 39 -11.61 -6.79 -3.66
CA ASN A 39 -12.60 -6.88 -2.58
C ASN A 39 -12.15 -6.08 -1.34
N PRO A 40 -12.19 -4.73 -1.38
CA PRO A 40 -11.71 -3.86 -0.30
C PRO A 40 -12.45 -4.12 1.03
N PRO A 41 -11.76 -3.94 2.16
CA PRO A 41 -11.61 -2.57 2.67
C PRO A 41 -10.26 -1.90 2.40
N VAL A 42 -9.18 -2.67 2.24
CA VAL A 42 -7.87 -2.14 1.84
C VAL A 42 -7.66 -2.36 0.36
N GLU A 43 -7.30 -1.30 -0.38
CA GLU A 43 -7.30 -1.27 -1.84
C GLU A 43 -5.97 -1.68 -2.45
N PHE A 44 -4.84 -1.25 -1.86
CA PHE A 44 -3.52 -1.45 -2.42
C PHE A 44 -2.58 -2.19 -1.47
N GLY A 45 -1.70 -3.02 -2.03
CA GLY A 45 -0.58 -3.64 -1.34
C GLY A 45 0.74 -3.07 -1.84
N ALA A 46 1.63 -2.63 -0.93
CA ALA A 46 2.98 -2.16 -1.27
C ALA A 46 4.02 -2.70 -0.28
N TRP A 47 5.32 -2.54 -0.58
CA TRP A 47 6.39 -3.06 0.26
C TRP A 47 6.38 -2.42 1.66
N GLY A 48 6.18 -3.25 2.69
CA GLY A 48 6.09 -2.79 4.07
C GLY A 48 6.61 -3.78 5.11
N VAL A 49 7.21 -4.90 4.69
CA VAL A 49 7.86 -5.87 5.59
C VAL A 49 9.35 -5.87 5.33
N ASP A 50 10.13 -5.79 6.41
CA ASP A 50 11.59 -5.75 6.41
C ASP A 50 12.15 -4.65 5.48
N VAL A 51 11.56 -3.46 5.58
CA VAL A 51 11.94 -2.31 4.76
C VAL A 51 13.16 -1.63 5.38
N PRO A 52 14.30 -1.52 4.67
CA PRO A 52 15.39 -0.65 5.07
C PRO A 52 14.96 0.81 4.90
N ILE A 53 15.02 1.57 5.98
CA ILE A 53 14.59 2.96 6.03
C ILE A 53 15.69 3.84 6.61
N ALA A 54 15.73 5.08 6.14
CA ALA A 54 16.48 6.13 6.81
C ALA A 54 15.96 6.31 8.24
N TRP A 55 16.88 6.52 9.16
CA TRP A 55 16.60 6.68 10.58
C TRP A 55 17.30 7.91 11.14
N LYS A 56 17.14 8.13 12.45
CA LYS A 56 17.73 9.28 13.14
C LYS A 56 19.26 9.25 13.04
N ASP A 57 19.88 10.41 13.17
CA ASP A 57 21.34 10.57 13.23
C ASP A 57 22.08 10.04 11.99
N GLY A 58 21.43 10.07 10.82
CA GLY A 58 22.00 9.59 9.56
C GLY A 58 22.17 8.08 9.49
N THR A 59 21.52 7.33 10.39
CA THR A 59 21.57 5.87 10.43
C THR A 59 20.48 5.25 9.56
N GLU A 60 20.54 3.94 9.40
CA GLU A 60 19.48 3.14 8.78
C GLU A 60 18.95 2.11 9.78
N THR A 61 17.68 1.73 9.63
CA THR A 61 17.09 0.62 10.36
C THR A 61 16.19 -0.20 9.45
N VAL A 62 15.82 -1.40 9.88
CA VAL A 62 14.85 -2.25 9.19
C VAL A 62 13.55 -2.25 9.98
N ALA A 63 12.44 -1.95 9.31
CA ALA A 63 11.14 -1.86 9.96
C ALA A 63 10.01 -2.51 9.15
N THR A 64 8.98 -2.94 9.87
CA THR A 64 7.81 -3.63 9.31
C THR A 64 6.52 -2.93 9.75
N GLY A 65 5.61 -2.73 8.81
CA GLY A 65 4.29 -2.18 9.04
C GLY A 65 3.68 -1.53 7.80
N ASN A 66 2.36 -1.41 7.78
CA ASN A 66 1.62 -0.69 6.74
C ASN A 66 2.06 0.78 6.62
N SER A 67 2.55 1.35 7.72
CA SER A 67 3.17 2.69 7.76
C SER A 67 4.34 2.84 6.80
N PHE A 68 5.09 1.78 6.53
CA PHE A 68 6.20 1.80 5.58
C PHE A 68 5.78 1.43 4.15
N ALA A 69 4.60 0.83 3.98
CA ALA A 69 3.98 0.62 2.67
C ALA A 69 3.35 1.91 2.10
N ALA A 70 2.65 2.69 2.93
CA ALA A 70 2.00 3.93 2.52
C ALA A 70 2.92 4.93 1.76
N PRO A 71 4.16 5.23 2.20
CA PRO A 71 5.03 6.16 1.48
C PRO A 71 5.47 5.67 0.10
N HIS A 72 5.53 4.37 -0.16
CA HIS A 72 5.79 3.84 -1.51
C HIS A 72 4.68 4.26 -2.48
N VAL A 73 3.42 4.06 -2.10
CA VAL A 73 2.26 4.46 -2.92
C VAL A 73 2.15 5.99 -3.02
N ALA A 74 2.47 6.72 -1.95
CA ALA A 74 2.51 8.18 -2.00
C ALA A 74 3.58 8.70 -2.97
N GLY A 75 4.75 8.06 -3.04
CA GLY A 75 5.80 8.37 -4.01
C GLY A 75 5.36 8.10 -5.45
N MET A 76 4.73 6.96 -5.72
CA MET A 76 4.14 6.67 -7.05
C MET A 76 3.09 7.71 -7.45
N ALA A 77 2.18 8.06 -6.52
CA ALA A 77 1.17 9.07 -6.75
C ALA A 77 1.78 10.44 -7.07
N ALA A 78 2.83 10.85 -6.35
CA ALA A 78 3.53 12.09 -6.60
C ALA A 78 4.20 12.11 -7.99
N LEU A 79 4.81 10.99 -8.42
CA LEU A 79 5.40 10.87 -9.75
C LEU A 79 4.35 10.98 -10.85
N ILE A 80 3.22 10.29 -10.70
CA ILE A 80 2.10 10.37 -11.65
C ILE A 80 1.59 11.82 -11.74
N LEU A 81 1.32 12.46 -10.60
CA LEU A 81 0.84 13.85 -10.54
C LEU A 81 1.87 14.85 -11.07
N SER A 82 3.17 14.56 -10.98
CA SER A 82 4.21 15.42 -11.56
C SER A 82 4.14 15.50 -13.09
N LYS A 83 3.63 14.43 -13.73
CA LYS A 83 3.43 14.35 -15.18
C LYS A 83 2.00 14.73 -15.59
N HIS A 84 1.05 14.51 -14.69
CA HIS A 84 -0.38 14.76 -14.93
C HIS A 84 -1.01 15.53 -13.75
N PRO A 85 -0.71 16.83 -13.58
CA PRO A 85 -1.14 17.59 -12.40
C PRO A 85 -2.66 17.77 -12.27
N GLY A 86 -3.39 17.62 -13.37
CA GLY A 86 -4.85 17.78 -13.41
C GLY A 86 -5.65 16.53 -13.02
N LEU A 87 -4.98 15.40 -12.73
CA LEU A 87 -5.70 14.18 -12.36
C LEU A 87 -6.45 14.38 -11.05
N THR A 88 -7.73 14.00 -11.07
CA THR A 88 -8.55 13.89 -9.87
C THR A 88 -8.10 12.69 -9.03
N PRO A 89 -8.47 12.63 -7.73
CA PRO A 89 -8.19 11.46 -6.90
C PRO A 89 -8.74 10.15 -7.48
N PHE A 90 -9.89 10.21 -8.18
CA PHE A 90 -10.49 9.06 -8.83
C PHE A 90 -9.63 8.56 -9.99
N GLU A 91 -9.20 9.46 -10.88
CA GLU A 91 -8.36 9.09 -12.03
C GLU A 91 -6.98 8.60 -11.57
N LEU A 92 -6.42 9.22 -10.52
CA LEU A 92 -5.17 8.75 -9.92
C LEU A 92 -5.31 7.31 -9.41
N LYS A 93 -6.42 6.98 -8.75
CA LYS A 93 -6.71 5.60 -8.31
C LYS A 93 -6.84 4.65 -9.50
N ALA A 94 -7.51 5.06 -10.57
CA ALA A 94 -7.61 4.26 -11.78
C ALA A 94 -6.22 3.98 -12.40
N VAL A 95 -5.33 4.98 -12.44
CA VAL A 95 -3.95 4.80 -12.91
C VAL A 95 -3.19 3.83 -12.02
N LEU A 96 -3.26 4.01 -10.68
CA LEU A 96 -2.62 3.10 -9.72
C LEU A 96 -3.13 1.66 -9.88
N THR A 97 -4.43 1.47 -10.07
CA THR A 97 -5.02 0.15 -10.33
C THR A 97 -4.55 -0.43 -11.67
N ALA A 98 -4.41 0.39 -12.72
CA ALA A 98 -3.98 -0.05 -14.03
C ALA A 98 -2.50 -0.49 -14.09
N ILE A 99 -1.64 0.08 -13.24
CA ILE A 99 -0.23 -0.32 -13.12
C ILE A 99 0.01 -1.38 -12.04
N ALA A 100 -1.00 -1.68 -11.23
CA ALA A 100 -0.90 -2.69 -10.19
C ALA A 100 -0.83 -4.08 -10.81
N ASP A 101 0.00 -4.93 -10.23
CA ASP A 101 0.03 -6.33 -10.57
C ASP A 101 -1.12 -7.08 -9.93
N ASN A 102 -1.46 -8.21 -10.54
CA ASN A 102 -2.37 -9.14 -9.89
C ASN A 102 -1.72 -9.71 -8.62
N PRO A 103 -2.42 -9.67 -7.47
CA PRO A 103 -1.97 -10.40 -6.29
C PRO A 103 -1.81 -11.87 -6.69
N ARG A 104 -0.65 -12.44 -6.40
CA ARG A 104 -0.47 -13.89 -6.59
C ARG A 104 -1.55 -14.57 -5.75
N PRO A 105 -2.33 -15.52 -6.30
CA PRO A 105 -3.31 -16.24 -5.50
C PRO A 105 -2.57 -16.85 -4.32
N SER A 106 -3.02 -16.53 -3.10
CA SER A 106 -2.42 -17.13 -1.91
C SER A 106 -2.56 -18.63 -2.04
N ARG A 107 -1.46 -19.38 -1.90
CA ARG A 107 -1.56 -20.82 -1.65
C ARG A 107 -2.28 -20.94 -0.30
N ARG A 108 -3.59 -21.12 -0.33
CA ARG A 108 -4.40 -21.37 0.86
C ARG A 108 -3.81 -22.61 1.53
N LYS A 109 -3.05 -22.45 2.62
CA LYS A 109 -2.87 -23.56 3.56
C LYS A 109 -4.24 -23.75 4.20
N ALA A 110 -4.83 -24.92 3.99
CA ALA A 110 -6.07 -25.30 4.66
C ALA A 110 -5.84 -25.22 6.18
N GLY A 111 -6.43 -24.25 6.86
CA GLY A 111 -6.53 -24.30 8.32
C GLY A 111 -6.32 -23.03 9.14
N THR A 112 -5.98 -21.87 8.57
CA THR A 112 -5.78 -20.67 9.40
C THR A 112 -6.74 -19.56 8.99
N LYS A 113 -7.66 -19.23 9.90
CA LYS A 113 -8.49 -18.02 9.79
C LYS A 113 -7.55 -16.84 10.02
N GLU A 114 -7.26 -16.07 8.98
CA GLU A 114 -6.73 -14.71 9.15
C GLU A 114 -7.63 -13.73 8.41
N ALA A 115 -8.42 -13.04 9.23
CA ALA A 115 -8.42 -11.59 9.33
C ALA A 115 -8.01 -10.79 8.06
N VAL A 116 -9.02 -10.43 7.27
CA VAL A 116 -9.05 -9.32 6.30
C VAL A 116 -9.15 -8.00 7.04
#